data_AF-A0A845UDN7-F1
#
_entry.id   AF-A0A845UDN7-F1
#
_cell.length_a   1.000
_cell.length_b   1.000
_cell.length_c   1.000
_cell.angle_alpha   90.00
_cell.angle_beta   90.00
_cell.angle_gamma   90.00
#
_symmetry.space_group_name_H-M   'P 1'
#
loop_
_entity.id
_entity.type
_entity.pdbx_description
1 polymer ?
#
loop_
_entity_poly.entity_id
_entity_poly.type
_entity_poly.pdbx_seq_one_letter_code
_entity_poly.pdbx_strand_id
1 'polypeptide(L)' 'ETGKVVPTWNYAVVHAYGPLQVRDDPDWVRQQMVALTAQQESGFTLPWQVDDAPQDFTERLIRQVVGIE' A
#
# COMPACT_ATOMS: atom_id res chain seq x y z
N GLU A 1 38.02 -29.92 -1.56
CA GLU A 1 37.02 -30.45 -0.63
C GLU A 1 35.64 -29.98 -1.05
N THR A 2 34.73 -30.91 -1.27
CA THR A 2 33.42 -30.70 -1.88
C THR A 2 32.32 -30.60 -0.81
N GLY A 3 31.57 -29.49 -0.84
CA GLY A 3 30.10 -29.56 -0.84
C GLY A 3 29.37 -30.10 0.38
N LYS A 4 29.66 -29.60 1.59
CA LYS A 4 28.70 -29.68 2.70
C LYS A 4 27.94 -28.35 2.82
N VAL A 5 26.97 -28.12 1.94
CA VAL A 5 25.98 -27.05 2.12
C VAL A 5 24.60 -27.69 2.27
N VAL A 6 23.89 -27.28 3.31
CA VAL A 6 22.50 -27.68 3.56
C VAL A 6 21.61 -26.63 2.89
N PRO A 7 20.56 -27.01 2.14
CA PRO A 7 19.65 -26.03 1.56
C PRO A 7 18.95 -25.25 2.67
N THR A 8 19.19 -23.95 2.71
CA THR A 8 18.51 -22.99 3.58
C THR A 8 18.08 -21.79 2.75
N TRP A 9 17.09 -21.04 3.23
CA TRP A 9 16.56 -19.88 2.56
C TRP A 9 17.13 -18.61 3.20
N ASN A 10 17.76 -17.76 2.39
CA ASN A 10 18.08 -16.40 2.80
C ASN A 10 16.81 -15.55 2.72
N TYR A 11 16.39 -14.95 3.83
CA TYR A 11 15.27 -14.01 3.87
C TYR A 11 15.56 -12.88 4.84
N ALA A 12 14.89 -11.75 4.60
CA ALA A 12 14.81 -10.64 5.54
C ALA A 12 13.34 -10.40 5.87
N VAL A 13 13.03 -10.12 7.13
CA VAL A 13 11.67 -9.87 7.61
C VAL A 13 11.70 -8.75 8.65
N VAL A 14 10.62 -7.97 8.69
CA VAL A 14 10.35 -7.00 9.74
C VAL A 14 9.02 -7.37 10.38
N HIS A 15 8.98 -7.40 11.72
CA HIS A 15 7.74 -7.50 12.48
C HIS A 15 7.46 -6.15 13.15
N ALA A 16 6.31 -5.56 12.84
CA ALA A 16 5.83 -4.33 13.46
C ALA A 16 4.69 -4.67 14.43
N TYR A 17 4.73 -4.07 15.63
CA TYR A 17 3.73 -4.25 16.67
C TYR A 17 3.26 -2.88 17.17
N GLY A 18 1.96 -2.75 17.37
CA GLY A 18 1.35 -1.53 17.87
C GLY A 18 -0.15 -1.72 18.12
N PRO A 19 -0.79 -0.80 18.85
CA PRO A 19 -2.24 -0.74 18.89
C PRO A 19 -2.77 -0.41 17.50
N LEU A 20 -3.93 -0.98 17.14
CA LEU A 20 -4.64 -0.65 15.90
C LEU A 20 -5.76 0.36 16.18
N GLN A 21 -5.84 1.40 15.37
CA GLN A 21 -6.92 2.36 15.33
C GLN A 21 -7.66 2.28 13.99
N VAL A 22 -8.98 2.18 14.06
CA VAL A 22 -9.85 2.21 12.89
C VAL A 22 -10.08 3.66 12.45
N ARG A 23 -9.91 3.92 11.15
CA ARG A 23 -10.16 5.22 10.50
C ARG A 23 -11.29 5.08 9.48
N ASP A 24 -12.51 5.35 9.93
CA ASP A 24 -13.70 5.47 9.07
C ASP A 24 -13.89 6.93 8.63
N ASP A 25 -12.89 7.45 7.92
CA ASP A 25 -12.84 8.81 7.39
C ASP A 25 -12.43 8.74 5.91
N PRO A 26 -13.35 9.05 4.98
CA PRO A 26 -13.08 8.94 3.55
C PRO A 26 -11.98 9.90 3.07
N ASP A 27 -11.81 11.07 3.70
CA ASP A 27 -10.76 12.01 3.33
C ASP A 27 -9.39 11.48 3.75
N TRP A 28 -9.31 10.86 4.92
CA TRP A 28 -8.10 10.16 5.38
C TRP A 28 -7.75 9.00 4.44
N VAL A 29 -8.73 8.16 4.08
CA VAL A 29 -8.53 7.04 3.13
C VAL A 29 -8.07 7.55 1.77
N ARG A 30 -8.67 8.64 1.26
CA ARG A 30 -8.23 9.27 0.00
C ARG A 30 -6.77 9.68 0.07
N GLN A 31 -6.33 10.29 1.15
CA GLN A 31 -4.93 10.71 1.34
C GLN A 31 -3.98 9.51 1.31
N GLN A 32 -4.33 8.42 1.99
CA GLN A 32 -3.52 7.19 1.97
C GLN A 32 -3.46 6.57 0.57
N MET A 33 -4.59 6.58 -0.15
CA MET A 33 -4.65 6.04 -1.50
C MET A 33 -3.77 6.84 -2.47
N VAL A 34 -3.82 8.18 -2.39
CA VAL A 34 -2.93 9.06 -3.17
C VAL A 34 -1.46 8.80 -2.84
N ALA A 35 -1.11 8.70 -1.55
CA ALA A 35 0.27 8.44 -1.12
C ALA A 35 0.79 7.09 -1.62
N LEU A 36 -0.03 6.03 -1.51
CA LEU A 36 0.32 4.69 -1.97
C LEU A 36 0.45 4.66 -3.50
N THR A 37 -0.48 5.26 -4.23
CA THR A 37 -0.41 5.37 -5.70
C THR A 37 0.86 6.11 -6.12
N ALA A 38 1.16 7.26 -5.51
CA ALA A 38 2.39 8.00 -5.82
C ALA A 38 3.65 7.18 -5.58
N GLN A 39 3.69 6.40 -4.48
CA GLN A 39 4.82 5.52 -4.19
C GLN A 39 5.00 4.42 -5.25
N GLN A 40 3.91 3.70 -5.58
CA GLN A 40 3.96 2.56 -6.50
C GLN A 40 4.14 2.99 -7.97
N GLU A 41 3.61 4.14 -8.36
CA GLU A 41 3.65 4.64 -9.74
C GLU A 41 4.91 5.48 -10.04
N SER A 42 5.69 5.85 -9.01
CA SER A 42 6.87 6.73 -9.14
C SER A 42 7.93 6.25 -10.15
N GLY A 43 7.96 4.96 -10.47
CA GLY A 43 8.91 4.36 -11.42
C GLY A 43 8.49 4.45 -12.89
N PHE A 44 7.25 4.85 -13.20
CA PHE A 44 6.74 4.89 -14.56
C PHE A 44 6.95 6.26 -15.22
N THR A 45 7.15 6.27 -16.54
CA THR A 45 7.30 7.50 -17.33
C THR A 45 6.05 8.37 -17.32
N LEU A 46 4.88 7.74 -17.22
CA LEU A 46 3.57 8.37 -17.10
C LEU A 46 2.89 7.80 -15.85
N PRO A 47 3.21 8.33 -14.66
CA PRO A 47 2.69 7.80 -13.41
C PRO A 47 1.18 8.05 -13.33
N TRP A 48 0.41 6.98 -13.11
CA TRP A 48 -1.03 7.10 -12.92
C TRP A 48 -1.34 7.82 -11.60
N GLN A 49 -2.37 8.67 -11.61
CA GLN A 49 -2.88 9.40 -10.46
C GLN A 49 -4.30 8.97 -10.12
N VAL A 50 -4.65 9.02 -8.83
CA VAL A 50 -6.02 8.73 -8.37
C VAL A 50 -7.06 9.61 -9.08
N ASP A 51 -6.68 10.84 -9.41
CA ASP A 51 -7.54 11.81 -10.10
C ASP A 51 -7.65 11.59 -11.62
N ASP A 52 -6.92 10.62 -12.19
CA ASP A 52 -7.11 10.19 -13.58
C ASP A 52 -8.38 9.33 -13.75
N ALA A 53 -8.92 8.80 -12.64
CA ALA A 53 -10.22 8.13 -12.63
C ALA A 53 -11.38 9.14 -12.42
N PRO A 54 -12.58 8.86 -12.95
CA PRO A 54 -13.76 9.68 -12.67
C PRO A 54 -13.98 9.87 -11.16
N GLN A 55 -14.15 11.11 -10.73
CA GLN A 55 -14.23 11.45 -9.31
C GLN A 55 -15.37 10.72 -8.59
N ASP A 56 -16.55 10.63 -9.22
CA ASP A 56 -17.72 9.95 -8.68
C ASP A 56 -17.48 8.45 -8.48
N PHE A 57 -16.72 7.83 -9.39
CA PHE A 57 -16.31 6.44 -9.28
C PHE A 57 -15.37 6.22 -8.10
N THR A 58 -14.32 7.04 -8.00
CA THR A 58 -13.33 6.95 -6.92
C THR A 58 -13.94 7.21 -5.55
N GLU A 59 -14.78 8.25 -5.41
CA GLU A 59 -15.47 8.57 -4.15
C GLU A 59 -16.36 7.42 -3.66
N ARG A 60 -17.05 6.74 -4.57
CA ARG A 60 -17.89 5.58 -4.22
C ARG A 60 -17.08 4.39 -3.70
N LEU A 61 -15.87 4.18 -4.24
CA LEU A 61 -14.98 3.11 -3.79
C LEU A 61 -14.34 3.45 -2.45
N ILE A 62 -13.88 4.69 -2.27
CA ILE A 62 -13.28 5.15 -1.01
C ILE A 62 -14.24 4.94 0.18
N ARG A 63 -15.53 5.22 0.00
CA ARG A 63 -16.56 4.99 1.04
C ARG A 63 -16.78 3.53 1.42
N GLN A 64 -16.23 2.58 0.67
CA GLN A 64 -16.31 1.15 0.97
C GLN A 64 -15.04 0.62 1.64
N VAL A 65 -14.06 1.49 1.86
CA VAL A 65 -12.76 1.14 2.44
C VAL A 65 -12.66 1.76 3.83
N VAL A 66 -12.21 0.95 4.79
CA VAL A 66 -11.93 1.38 6.16
C VAL A 66 -10.42 1.39 6.36
N GLY A 67 -9.89 2.51 6.86
CA GLY A 67 -8.48 2.66 7.18
C GLY A 67 -8.09 2.01 8.51
N ILE A 68 -6.83 1.61 8.61
CA ILE A 68 -6.21 1.15 9.86
C ILE A 68 -4.86 1.88 10.05
N GLU A 69 -4.57 2.30 11.28
CA GLU A 69 -3.25 2.81 11.69
C GLU A 69 -2.76 2.19 12.99
#